data_AF-A0A7C4F284-F1
#
_entry.id   AF-A0A7C4F284-F1
#
_cell.length_a   1.000
_cell.length_b   1.000
_cell.length_c   1.000
_cell.angle_alpha   90.00
_cell.angle_beta   90.00
_cell.angle_gamma   90.00
#
_symmetry.space_group_name_H-M   'P 1'
#
loop_
_entity.id
_entity.type
_entity.pdbx_description
1 polymer ?
#
loop_
_entity_poly.entity_id
_entity_poly.type
_entity_poly.pdbx_seq_one_letter_code
_entity_poly.pdbx_strand_id
1 'polypeptide(L)'
;MYKNFYLVSKGNFLTTPEDMATISFMRQLVHNGVFIPPYEYKGLSITVNGERVKLTPEQEEMAVAFAKQPPERLEDKVFVKNFLKDFYAALGLNGSTQNDPIDFSEVKQWVESEKQLKERMTKEERKASSEKRRLMREELKQKYGYAIIDGEKVEIRFTVEPPCIFIGKGKHPLRGRWKPRVR
;
A
#
# COMPACT_ATOMS: atom_id res chain seq x y z
N MET A 1 -41.71 -3.42 7.17
CA MET A 1 -41.80 -2.62 5.93
C MET A 1 -40.45 -1.92 5.75
N TYR A 2 -39.48 -2.59 5.12
CA TYR A 2 -38.12 -2.06 4.97
C TYR A 2 -38.04 -1.25 3.67
N LYS A 3 -37.79 0.06 3.81
CA LYS A 3 -37.44 0.94 2.68
C LYS A 3 -36.04 0.58 2.21
N ASN A 4 -35.93 -0.02 1.02
CA ASN A 4 -34.66 -0.21 0.34
C ASN A 4 -34.13 1.15 -0.11
N PHE A 5 -33.01 1.59 0.44
CA PHE A 5 -32.26 2.74 -0.07
C PHE A 5 -31.18 2.22 -1.01
N TYR A 6 -31.22 2.63 -2.28
CA TYR A 6 -30.18 2.33 -3.27
C TYR A 6 -29.32 3.57 -3.49
N LEU A 7 -28.00 3.41 -3.30
CA LEU A 7 -26.98 4.44 -3.53
C LEU A 7 -26.71 4.56 -5.03
N VAL A 8 -26.96 5.74 -5.60
CA VAL A 8 -26.56 6.12 -6.96
C VAL A 8 -25.28 6.96 -6.90
N SER A 9 -24.31 6.59 -7.73
CA SER A 9 -23.14 7.42 -8.05
C SER A 9 -23.61 8.79 -8.56
N LYS A 10 -23.30 9.83 -7.78
CA LYS A 10 -23.55 11.26 -8.08
C LYS A 10 -25.02 11.65 -8.26
N GLY A 11 -25.72 11.79 -7.14
CA GLY A 11 -26.44 13.05 -6.84
C GLY A 11 -27.83 13.28 -7.41
N ASN A 12 -28.45 12.37 -8.15
CA ASN A 12 -29.87 12.48 -8.53
C ASN A 12 -30.65 11.23 -8.08
N PHE A 13 -31.70 11.43 -7.27
CA PHE A 13 -32.68 10.39 -6.96
C PHE A 13 -33.69 10.31 -8.10
N LEU A 14 -33.93 9.11 -8.64
CA LEU A 14 -34.94 8.87 -9.67
C LEU A 14 -36.32 8.79 -9.00
N THR A 15 -37.30 9.55 -9.48
CA THR A 15 -38.60 9.73 -8.82
C THR A 15 -39.81 9.25 -9.63
N THR A 16 -39.62 8.73 -10.86
CA THR A 16 -40.74 8.24 -11.71
C THR A 16 -40.54 6.81 -12.24
N PRO A 17 -41.63 6.07 -12.58
CA PRO A 17 -41.55 4.76 -13.23
C PRO A 17 -40.94 4.80 -14.63
N GLU A 18 -41.07 5.89 -15.40
CA GLU A 18 -40.36 6.07 -16.67
C GLU A 18 -38.83 6.20 -16.48
N ASP A 19 -38.38 6.83 -15.40
CA ASP A 19 -36.94 6.90 -15.07
C ASP A 19 -36.36 5.51 -14.78
N MET A 20 -37.17 4.60 -14.20
CA MET A 20 -36.80 3.20 -13.94
C MET A 20 -36.69 2.36 -15.22
N ALA A 21 -37.45 2.68 -16.27
CA ALA A 21 -37.40 2.00 -17.57
C ALA A 21 -36.12 2.30 -18.36
N THR A 22 -35.38 3.35 -17.98
CA THR A 22 -34.14 3.79 -18.64
C THR A 22 -32.88 3.39 -17.85
N ILE A 23 -33.01 2.62 -16.77
CA ILE A 23 -31.86 2.08 -16.03
C ILE A 23 -31.35 0.85 -16.77
N SER A 24 -30.48 1.08 -17.75
CA SER A 24 -29.68 0.01 -18.34
C SER A 24 -28.64 -0.44 -17.31
N PHE A 25 -28.92 -1.54 -16.60
CA PHE A 25 -27.93 -2.20 -15.76
C PHE A 25 -26.87 -2.86 -16.63
N MET A 26 -25.61 -2.75 -16.22
CA MET A 26 -24.49 -3.44 -16.85
C MET A 26 -24.77 -4.94 -16.92
N ARG A 27 -24.69 -5.53 -18.11
CA ARG A 27 -25.00 -6.95 -18.35
C ARG A 27 -23.77 -7.83 -18.27
N GLN A 28 -22.61 -7.31 -18.64
CA GLN A 28 -21.34 -8.04 -18.63
C GLN A 28 -20.17 -7.12 -18.21
N LEU A 29 -19.31 -7.66 -17.34
CA LEU A 29 -18.03 -7.09 -16.97
C LEU A 29 -16.96 -8.19 -17.02
N VAL A 30 -15.97 -8.04 -17.89
CA VAL A 30 -14.81 -8.96 -17.97
C VAL A 30 -13.54 -8.17 -17.75
N HIS A 31 -12.76 -8.53 -16.74
CA HIS A 31 -11.46 -7.90 -16.45
C HIS A 31 -10.50 -8.90 -15.80
N ASN A 32 -9.20 -8.63 -15.87
CA ASN A 32 -8.15 -9.53 -15.35
C ASN A 32 -7.82 -9.29 -13.86
N GLY A 33 -8.75 -8.73 -13.09
CA GLY A 33 -8.49 -8.31 -11.71
C GLY A 33 -7.56 -7.10 -11.62
N VAL A 34 -6.83 -7.00 -10.53
CA VAL A 34 -5.86 -5.94 -10.24
C VAL A 34 -4.46 -6.51 -10.11
N PHE A 35 -3.46 -5.74 -10.51
CA PHE A 35 -2.06 -6.02 -10.29
C PHE A 35 -1.61 -5.48 -8.93
N ILE A 36 -1.03 -6.36 -8.11
CA ILE A 36 -0.42 -6.03 -6.84
C ILE A 36 1.09 -6.27 -6.99
N PRO A 37 1.94 -5.22 -6.95
CA PRO A 37 3.37 -5.40 -7.10
C PRO A 37 3.93 -6.22 -5.91
N PRO A 38 4.72 -7.27 -6.16
CA PRO A 38 5.37 -8.00 -5.09
C PRO A 38 6.41 -7.12 -4.39
N TYR A 39 6.60 -7.35 -3.09
CA TYR A 39 7.71 -6.75 -2.35
C TYR A 39 9.01 -7.47 -2.70
N GLU A 40 10.09 -6.71 -2.91
CA GLU A 40 11.41 -7.26 -3.19
C GLU A 40 12.15 -7.48 -1.86
N TYR A 41 12.07 -8.70 -1.34
CA TYR A 41 12.69 -9.08 -0.06
C TYR A 41 14.22 -9.02 -0.12
N LYS A 42 14.83 -8.41 0.89
CA LYS A 42 16.27 -8.13 0.99
C LYS A 42 16.97 -8.98 2.05
N GLY A 43 16.22 -9.60 2.97
CA GLY A 43 16.78 -10.46 4.01
C GLY A 43 17.33 -9.70 5.21
N LEU A 44 16.80 -8.51 5.49
CA LEU A 44 17.22 -7.66 6.60
C LEU A 44 16.81 -8.25 7.96
N SER A 45 17.58 -7.89 8.97
CA SER A 45 17.31 -8.21 10.37
C SER A 45 17.08 -6.96 11.20
N ILE A 46 16.49 -7.16 12.37
CA ILE A 46 16.44 -6.20 13.47
C ILE A 46 16.99 -6.86 14.72
N THR A 47 17.23 -6.06 15.75
CA THR A 47 17.56 -6.59 17.08
C THR A 47 16.38 -6.31 18.01
N VAL A 48 15.90 -7.34 18.71
CA VAL A 48 14.84 -7.25 19.72
C VAL A 48 15.43 -7.75 21.04
N ASN A 49 15.44 -6.93 22.09
CA ASN A 49 16.03 -7.31 23.39
C ASN A 49 17.49 -7.82 23.31
N GLY A 50 18.27 -7.31 22.36
CA GLY A 50 19.66 -7.73 22.14
C GLY A 50 19.81 -8.97 21.25
N GLU A 51 18.72 -9.65 20.88
CA GLU A 51 18.74 -10.79 19.98
C GLU A 51 18.44 -10.39 18.53
N ARG A 52 19.25 -10.89 17.59
CA ARG A 52 19.07 -10.62 16.17
C ARG A 52 17.93 -11.49 15.62
N VAL A 53 16.92 -10.84 15.05
CA VAL A 53 15.75 -11.47 14.43
C VAL A 53 15.75 -11.19 12.94
N LYS A 54 15.79 -12.24 12.12
CA LYS A 54 15.63 -12.14 10.66
C LYS A 54 14.17 -11.88 10.32
N LEU A 55 13.89 -10.84 9.55
CA LEU A 55 12.53 -10.44 9.21
C LEU A 55 11.96 -11.31 8.08
N THR A 56 10.67 -11.60 8.15
CA THR A 56 9.88 -12.08 6.99
C THR A 56 9.66 -10.94 5.99
N PRO A 57 9.25 -11.22 4.72
CA PRO A 57 9.01 -10.17 3.74
C PRO A 57 8.01 -9.10 4.20
N GLU A 58 6.93 -9.48 4.90
CA GLU A 58 5.94 -8.53 5.41
C GLU A 58 6.52 -7.64 6.52
N GLN A 59 7.23 -8.23 7.49
CA GLN A 59 7.86 -7.47 8.58
C GLN A 59 8.98 -6.56 8.05
N GLU A 60 9.75 -7.00 7.06
CA GLU A 60 10.77 -6.19 6.41
C GLU A 60 10.16 -4.98 5.70
N GLU A 61 9.06 -5.17 4.97
CA GLU A 61 8.33 -4.09 4.31
C GLU A 61 7.82 -3.05 5.34
N MET A 62 7.32 -3.50 6.49
CA MET A 62 6.93 -2.63 7.61
C MET A 62 8.12 -1.85 8.17
N ALA A 63 9.23 -2.53 8.46
CA ALA A 63 10.42 -1.92 9.06
C ALA A 63 11.05 -0.89 8.11
N VAL A 64 11.15 -1.20 6.82
CA VAL A 64 11.64 -0.28 5.78
C VAL A 64 10.71 0.92 5.64
N ALA A 65 9.39 0.73 5.67
CA ALA A 65 8.43 1.82 5.61
C ALA A 65 8.59 2.77 6.81
N PHE A 66 8.85 2.24 8.01
CA PHE A 66 9.09 3.03 9.21
C PHE A 66 10.43 3.76 9.19
N ALA A 67 11.51 3.10 8.75
CA ALA A 67 12.84 3.69 8.62
C ALA A 67 12.89 4.84 7.59
N LYS A 68 11.97 4.85 6.61
CA LYS A 68 11.81 5.94 5.63
C LYS A 68 10.99 7.13 6.13
N GLN A 69 10.41 7.07 7.33
CA GLN A 69 9.62 8.19 7.84
C GLN A 69 10.52 9.38 8.15
N PRO A 70 10.06 10.60 7.86
CA PRO A 70 10.84 11.80 8.14
C PRO A 70 10.86 12.09 9.65
N PRO A 71 11.89 12.80 10.16
CA PRO A 71 12.08 13.01 11.59
C PRO A 71 10.86 13.60 12.31
N GLU A 72 10.18 14.56 11.68
CA GLU A 72 9.01 15.26 12.28
C GLU A 72 7.86 14.30 12.57
N ARG A 73 7.77 13.19 11.81
CA ARG A 73 6.74 12.17 12.03
C ARG A 73 7.15 11.16 13.10
N LEU A 74 8.44 10.95 13.29
CA LEU A 74 8.97 10.10 14.36
C LEU A 74 8.87 10.77 15.74
N GLU A 75 8.72 12.10 15.78
CA GLU A 75 8.40 12.85 17.01
C GLU A 75 6.93 12.66 17.46
N ASP A 76 6.05 12.24 16.56
CA ASP A 76 4.64 11.99 16.89
C ASP A 76 4.46 10.68 17.66
N LYS A 77 4.32 10.82 18.99
CA LYS A 77 4.16 9.68 19.91
C LYS A 77 2.98 8.76 19.56
N VAL A 78 1.87 9.28 19.04
CA VAL A 78 0.72 8.44 18.66
C VAL A 78 1.05 7.66 17.39
N PHE A 79 1.70 8.31 16.42
CA PHE A 79 2.14 7.66 15.20
C PHE A 79 3.09 6.49 15.51
N VAL A 80 4.16 6.75 16.27
CA VAL A 80 5.16 5.73 16.65
C VAL A 80 4.52 4.62 17.48
N LYS A 81 3.70 4.97 18.48
CA LYS A 81 2.99 3.96 19.30
C LYS A 81 2.10 3.06 18.46
N ASN A 82 1.34 3.62 17.53
CA ASN A 82 0.44 2.85 16.66
C ASN A 82 1.20 1.93 15.72
N PHE A 83 2.31 2.40 15.15
CA PHE A 83 3.17 1.59 14.30
C PHE A 83 3.79 0.44 15.08
N LEU A 84 4.44 0.73 16.21
CA LEU A 84 5.10 -0.28 17.03
C LEU A 84 4.09 -1.34 17.49
N LYS A 85 2.88 -0.94 17.88
CA LYS A 85 1.81 -1.89 18.21
C LYS A 85 1.53 -2.89 17.09
N ASP A 86 1.40 -2.41 15.84
CA ASP A 86 1.18 -3.30 14.69
C ASP A 86 2.43 -4.13 14.36
N PHE A 87 3.62 -3.56 14.54
CA PHE A 87 4.87 -4.23 14.26
C PHE A 87 5.16 -5.36 15.27
N TYR A 88 4.96 -5.14 16.57
CA TYR A 88 5.02 -6.20 17.57
C TYR A 88 4.04 -7.33 17.25
N ALA A 89 2.83 -6.99 16.78
CA ALA A 89 1.85 -7.98 16.38
C ALA A 89 2.31 -8.81 15.18
N ALA A 90 2.93 -8.18 14.19
CA ALA A 90 3.54 -8.85 13.05
C ALA A 90 4.71 -9.76 13.46
N LEU A 91 5.47 -9.40 14.51
CA LEU A 91 6.55 -10.22 15.08
C LEU A 91 6.05 -11.37 15.96
N GLY A 92 4.74 -11.44 16.25
CA GLY A 92 4.17 -12.43 17.18
C GLY A 92 4.43 -12.12 18.66
N LEU A 93 4.85 -10.89 18.98
CA LEU A 93 5.22 -10.43 20.33
C LEU A 93 4.03 -9.83 21.09
N ASN A 94 2.82 -10.34 20.84
CA ASN A 94 1.59 -9.80 21.42
C ASN A 94 1.48 -9.97 22.95
N GLY A 95 2.27 -10.91 23.51
CA GLY A 95 2.28 -11.25 24.94
C GLY A 95 3.53 -10.80 25.71
N SER A 96 4.63 -10.46 25.02
CA SER A 96 5.77 -9.79 25.65
C SER A 96 5.47 -8.30 25.73
N THR A 97 5.99 -7.63 26.75
CA THR A 97 5.68 -6.22 26.99
C THR A 97 5.94 -5.42 25.73
N GLN A 98 4.99 -4.57 25.30
CA GLN A 98 5.12 -3.59 24.20
C GLN A 98 6.27 -2.56 24.38
N ASN A 99 7.23 -2.88 25.25
CA ASN A 99 8.38 -2.12 25.68
C ASN A 99 9.71 -2.80 25.31
N ASP A 100 9.71 -3.99 24.71
CA ASP A 100 10.94 -4.66 24.26
C ASP A 100 11.70 -3.74 23.28
N PRO A 101 12.87 -3.18 23.63
CA PRO A 101 13.58 -2.29 22.73
C PRO A 101 13.88 -2.99 21.40
N ILE A 102 13.35 -2.40 20.32
CA ILE A 102 13.65 -2.78 18.94
C ILE A 102 14.69 -1.81 18.39
N ASP A 103 15.79 -2.36 17.91
CA ASP A 103 16.79 -1.63 17.12
C ASP A 103 16.60 -1.88 15.62
N PHE A 104 16.35 -0.79 14.89
CA PHE A 104 16.18 -0.73 13.44
C PHE A 104 17.47 -0.34 12.70
N SER A 105 18.64 -0.32 13.36
CA SER A 105 19.88 0.23 12.79
C SER A 105 20.27 -0.40 11.45
N GLU A 106 20.20 -1.73 11.31
CA GLU A 106 20.48 -2.42 10.03
C GLU A 106 19.54 -1.93 8.91
N VAL A 107 18.23 -1.84 9.20
CA VAL A 107 17.23 -1.37 8.24
C VAL A 107 17.47 0.10 7.87
N LYS A 108 17.80 0.95 8.84
CA LYS A 108 18.13 2.37 8.61
C LYS A 108 19.37 2.52 7.73
N GLN A 109 20.43 1.77 8.01
CA GLN A 109 21.65 1.76 7.21
C GLN A 109 21.37 1.35 5.76
N TRP A 110 20.54 0.32 5.57
CA TRP A 110 20.12 -0.10 4.24
C TRP A 110 19.29 0.96 3.51
N VAL A 111 18.34 1.61 4.19
CA VAL A 111 17.54 2.69 3.57
C VAL A 111 18.42 3.86 3.14
N GLU A 112 19.42 4.22 3.94
CA GLU A 112 20.33 5.31 3.64
C GLU A 112 21.28 4.94 2.47
N SER A 113 21.80 3.72 2.43
CA SER A 113 22.63 3.27 1.30
C SER A 113 21.86 3.24 -0.02
N GLU A 114 20.59 2.81 0.01
CA GLU A 114 19.67 2.86 -1.14
C GLU A 114 19.42 4.29 -1.62
N LYS A 115 19.31 5.25 -0.69
CA LYS A 115 19.14 6.66 -1.03
C LYS A 115 20.40 7.21 -1.71
N GLN A 116 21.57 6.95 -1.14
CA GLN A 116 22.85 7.39 -1.69
C GLN A 116 23.13 6.76 -3.06
N LEU A 117 22.80 5.49 -3.25
CA LEU A 117 22.93 4.82 -4.54
C LEU A 117 22.08 5.52 -5.61
N LYS A 118 20.85 5.89 -5.27
CA LYS A 118 19.96 6.61 -6.20
C LYS A 118 20.47 8.00 -6.56
N GLU A 119 21.04 8.71 -5.59
CA GLU A 119 21.64 10.02 -5.78
C GLU A 119 22.89 9.94 -6.69
N ARG A 120 23.69 8.88 -6.57
CA ARG A 120 24.88 8.63 -7.38
C ARG A 120 24.62 8.13 -8.80
N MET A 121 23.40 7.68 -9.11
CA MET A 121 23.08 7.19 -10.46
C MET A 121 23.34 8.26 -11.53
N THR A 122 23.98 7.86 -12.62
CA THR A 122 24.20 8.70 -13.80
C THR A 122 22.89 8.99 -14.54
N LYS A 123 22.92 9.96 -15.46
CA LYS A 123 21.75 10.31 -16.28
C LYS A 123 21.34 9.13 -17.17
N GLU A 124 22.32 8.40 -17.68
CA GLU A 124 22.17 7.23 -18.54
C GLU A 124 21.51 6.07 -17.77
N GLU A 125 21.99 5.76 -16.56
CA GLU A 125 21.39 4.73 -15.70
C GLU A 125 19.96 5.08 -15.29
N ARG A 126 19.70 6.35 -14.94
CA ARG A 126 18.35 6.83 -14.63
C ARG A 126 17.41 6.68 -15.83
N LYS A 127 17.89 6.99 -17.04
CA LYS A 127 17.12 6.83 -18.29
C LYS A 127 16.82 5.36 -18.56
N ALA A 128 17.81 4.48 -18.44
CA ALA A 128 17.63 3.04 -18.61
C ALA A 128 16.64 2.44 -17.61
N SER A 129 16.74 2.81 -16.33
CA SER A 129 15.79 2.39 -15.28
C SER A 129 14.37 2.89 -15.54
N SER A 130 14.23 4.14 -15.99
CA SER A 130 12.93 4.69 -16.37
C SER A 130 12.30 3.94 -17.54
N GLU A 131 13.09 3.62 -18.56
CA GLU A 131 12.64 2.90 -19.74
C GLU A 131 12.20 1.47 -19.40
N LYS A 132 12.97 0.76 -18.57
CA LYS A 132 12.58 -0.57 -18.05
C LYS A 132 11.24 -0.52 -17.33
N ARG A 133 11.01 0.49 -16.49
CA ARG A 133 9.72 0.67 -15.77
C ARG A 133 8.57 1.03 -16.73
N ARG A 134 8.84 1.77 -17.80
CA ARG A 134 7.85 2.12 -18.83
C ARG A 134 7.37 0.86 -19.55
N LEU A 135 8.30 0.05 -20.05
CA LEU A 135 8.00 -1.21 -20.76
C LEU A 135 7.20 -2.16 -19.86
N MET A 136 7.65 -2.39 -18.62
CA MET A 136 6.92 -3.23 -17.66
C MET A 136 5.49 -2.70 -17.38
N ARG A 137 5.32 -1.37 -17.30
CA ARG A 137 4.00 -0.77 -17.10
C ARG A 137 3.09 -0.96 -18.32
N GLU A 138 3.64 -0.91 -19.53
CA GLU A 138 2.89 -1.14 -20.78
C GLU A 138 2.40 -2.58 -20.88
N GLU A 139 3.27 -3.56 -20.58
CA GLU A 139 2.89 -4.98 -20.51
C GLU A 139 1.78 -5.22 -19.48
N LEU A 140 1.93 -4.65 -18.28
CA LEU A 140 0.90 -4.76 -17.24
C LEU A 140 -0.40 -4.05 -17.63
N LYS A 141 -0.33 -2.90 -18.32
CA LYS A 141 -1.51 -2.18 -18.80
C LYS A 141 -2.26 -3.00 -19.85
N GLN A 142 -1.57 -3.67 -20.77
CA GLN A 142 -2.21 -4.55 -21.75
C GLN A 142 -2.96 -5.68 -21.07
N LYS A 143 -2.39 -6.27 -20.01
CA LYS A 143 -3.00 -7.38 -19.28
C LYS A 143 -4.11 -6.93 -18.33
N TYR A 144 -3.89 -5.92 -17.51
CA TYR A 144 -4.80 -5.59 -16.40
C TYR A 144 -5.54 -4.26 -16.59
N GLY A 145 -5.06 -3.39 -17.47
CA GLY A 145 -5.56 -2.01 -17.63
C GLY A 145 -6.83 -1.85 -18.44
N TYR A 146 -7.46 -2.94 -18.88
CA TYR A 146 -8.69 -2.90 -19.66
C TYR A 146 -9.73 -3.87 -19.12
N ALA A 147 -10.99 -3.44 -19.19
CA ALA A 147 -12.16 -4.28 -18.99
C ALA A 147 -13.03 -4.27 -20.26
N ILE A 148 -13.82 -5.32 -20.45
CA ILE A 148 -14.92 -5.35 -21.41
C ILE A 148 -16.22 -5.12 -20.64
N ILE A 149 -16.94 -4.05 -20.97
CA ILE A 149 -18.22 -3.68 -20.37
C ILE A 149 -19.26 -3.73 -21.49
N ASP A 150 -20.20 -4.67 -21.42
CA ASP A 150 -21.25 -4.87 -22.43
C ASP A 150 -20.73 -4.94 -23.89
N GLY A 151 -19.52 -5.50 -24.06
CA GLY A 151 -18.84 -5.64 -25.36
C GLY A 151 -17.87 -4.49 -25.70
N GLU A 152 -17.87 -3.39 -24.95
CA GLU A 152 -16.97 -2.27 -25.16
C GLU A 152 -15.70 -2.35 -24.32
N LYS A 153 -14.55 -2.07 -24.94
CA LYS A 153 -13.25 -2.06 -24.25
C LYS A 153 -13.03 -0.72 -23.55
N VAL A 154 -12.96 -0.74 -22.23
CA VAL A 154 -12.77 0.45 -21.38
C VAL A 154 -11.45 0.35 -20.62
N GLU A 155 -10.69 1.46 -20.57
CA GLU A 155 -9.49 1.55 -19.75
C GLU A 155 -9.86 1.72 -18.26
N ILE A 156 -9.22 0.94 -17.39
CA ILE A 156 -9.49 0.91 -15.95
C ILE A 156 -8.21 1.09 -15.13
N ARG A 157 -8.36 1.57 -13.88
CA ARG A 157 -7.26 1.55 -12.91
C ARG A 157 -7.04 0.12 -12.44
N PHE A 158 -5.82 -0.37 -12.65
CA PHE A 158 -5.50 -1.77 -12.41
C PHE A 158 -4.49 -2.00 -11.28
N THR A 159 -3.91 -0.96 -10.70
CA THR A 159 -2.92 -1.08 -9.62
C THR A 159 -3.55 -0.80 -8.26
N VAL A 160 -3.19 -1.60 -7.26
CA VAL A 160 -3.57 -1.37 -5.86
C VAL A 160 -2.50 -0.55 -5.14
N GLU A 161 -2.92 0.23 -4.14
CA GLU A 161 -1.98 0.88 -3.22
C GLU A 161 -1.12 -0.19 -2.52
N PRO A 162 0.21 -0.11 -2.57
CA PRO A 162 1.07 -0.97 -1.76
C PRO A 162 0.77 -0.82 -0.26
N PRO A 163 1.10 -1.82 0.56
CA PRO A 163 0.96 -1.69 2.00
C PRO A 163 1.83 -0.53 2.51
N CYS A 164 1.30 0.21 3.47
CA CYS A 164 1.94 1.46 3.92
C CYS A 164 1.54 1.82 5.34
N ILE A 165 2.26 2.77 5.94
CA ILE A 165 1.86 3.34 7.23
C ILE A 165 0.83 4.44 6.98
N PHE A 166 -0.30 4.40 7.69
CA PHE A 166 -1.35 5.40 7.54
C PHE A 166 -0.90 6.77 8.06
N ILE A 167 -0.74 7.75 7.17
CA ILE A 167 -0.18 9.07 7.52
C ILE A 167 -1.21 10.03 8.14
N GLY A 168 -2.52 9.76 8.04
CA GLY A 168 -3.62 10.47 8.72
C GLY A 168 -3.48 12.00 8.90
N LYS A 169 -4.25 12.81 8.15
CA LYS A 169 -4.20 14.28 8.28
C LYS A 169 -4.56 14.78 9.70
N GLY A 170 -3.87 15.82 10.16
CA GLY A 170 -4.11 16.42 11.48
C GLY A 170 -3.83 15.44 12.63
N LYS A 171 -4.62 15.50 13.70
CA LYS A 171 -4.49 14.62 14.88
C LYS A 171 -5.30 13.32 14.72
N HIS A 172 -5.32 12.71 13.53
CA HIS A 172 -6.11 11.50 13.29
C HIS A 172 -5.68 10.36 14.23
N PRO A 173 -6.60 9.70 14.96
CA PRO A 173 -6.24 8.74 16.01
C PRO A 173 -5.55 7.47 15.47
N LEU A 174 -5.88 7.07 14.23
CA LEU A 174 -5.29 5.89 13.57
C LEU A 174 -3.97 6.15 12.85
N ARG A 175 -3.42 7.37 12.84
CA ARG A 175 -2.14 7.63 12.16
C ARG A 175 -1.03 6.76 12.75
N GLY A 176 -0.14 6.25 11.92
CA GLY A 176 0.90 5.30 12.32
C GLY A 176 0.48 3.83 12.24
N ARG A 177 -0.83 3.53 12.11
CA ARG A 177 -1.29 2.14 11.92
C ARG A 177 -0.83 1.60 10.57
N TRP A 178 -0.54 0.31 10.51
CA TRP A 178 -0.20 -0.38 9.27
C TRP A 178 -1.46 -0.59 8.42
N LYS A 179 -1.38 -0.23 7.13
CA LYS A 179 -2.35 -0.62 6.10
C LYS A 179 -1.80 -1.88 5.42
N PRO A 180 -2.34 -3.06 5.72
CA PRO A 180 -1.81 -4.31 5.21
C PRO A 180 -2.04 -4.44 3.71
N ARG A 181 -1.31 -5.37 3.09
CA ARG A 181 -1.48 -5.70 1.68
C ARG A 181 -2.89 -6.25 1.48
N VAL A 182 -3.59 -5.74 0.46
CA VAL A 182 -4.89 -6.30 0.04
C VAL A 182 -4.65 -7.74 -0.41
N ARG A 183 -5.40 -8.67 0.19
CA ARG A 183 -5.40 -10.09 -0.16
C ARG A 183 -6.64 -10.41 -0.98
#